data_AF-A0A918K4J9-F1
#
_entry.id   AF-A0A918K4J9-F1
#
_cell.length_a   1.000
_cell.length_b   1.000
_cell.length_c   1.000
_cell.angle_alpha   90.00
_cell.angle_beta   90.00
_cell.angle_gamma   90.00
#
_symmetry.space_group_name_H-M   'P 1'
#
loop_
_entity.id
_entity.type
_entity.pdbx_description
1 polymer ?
#
loop_
_entity_poly.entity_id
_entity_poly.type
_entity_poly.pdbx_seq_one_letter_code
_entity_poly.pdbx_strand_id
1 'polypeptide(L)' 'MAQQGAKGLECDHVVAVEPAAVVEGGARGAHRLYVVLTRAVSRLDVVHARPLPFD' A
#
# COMPACT_ATOMS: atom_id res chain seq x y z
N MET A 1 14.02 -10.55 -0.38
CA MET A 1 13.88 -9.11 -0.06
C MET A 1 12.46 -8.84 0.46
N ALA A 2 12.14 -9.31 1.65
CA ALA A 2 10.88 -8.99 2.32
C ALA A 2 11.12 -7.74 3.16
N GLN A 3 10.43 -6.63 2.87
CA GLN A 3 10.46 -5.47 3.76
C GLN A 3 9.60 -5.76 5.00
N GLN A 4 10.22 -6.27 6.07
CA GLN A 4 9.71 -6.00 7.42
C GLN A 4 10.11 -4.56 7.77
N GLY A 5 9.23 -3.60 7.52
CA GLY A 5 9.53 -2.20 7.81
C GLY A 5 8.28 -1.34 7.88
N ALA A 6 7.51 -1.49 8.96
CA ALA A 6 6.36 -0.62 9.24
C ALA A 6 5.75 -0.79 10.65
N LYS A 7 6.45 -1.41 11.62
CA LYS A 7 5.91 -1.52 12.97
C LYS A 7 6.30 -0.26 13.75
N GLY A 8 5.37 0.69 13.86
CA GLY A 8 5.47 1.85 14.77
C GLY A 8 6.04 3.16 14.23
N LEU A 9 6.19 3.31 12.91
CA LEU A 9 6.59 4.60 12.30
C LEU A 9 5.44 5.13 11.46
N GLU A 10 4.53 5.92 12.03
CA GLU A 10 3.49 6.59 11.22
C GLU A 10 4.18 7.38 10.10
N CYS A 11 3.78 7.15 8.86
CA CYS A 11 4.37 7.85 7.73
C CYS A 11 3.56 9.11 7.53
N ASP A 12 4.18 10.29 7.71
CA ASP A 12 3.52 11.57 7.43
C ASP A 12 2.96 11.62 6.01
N HIS A 13 3.70 11.04 5.05
CA HIS A 13 3.34 10.94 3.64
C HIS A 13 3.64 9.53 3.09
N VAL A 14 2.68 8.92 2.41
CA VAL A 14 2.80 7.62 1.75
C VAL A 14 2.59 7.77 0.24
N VAL A 15 3.39 7.04 -0.54
CA VAL A 15 3.17 6.84 -1.97
C VAL A 15 2.93 5.36 -2.23
N ALA A 16 1.72 5.00 -2.65
CA ALA A 16 1.35 3.64 -3.02
C ALA A 16 1.52 3.43 -4.53
N VAL A 17 2.52 2.64 -4.91
CA VAL A 17 2.85 2.37 -6.32
C VAL A 17 2.29 1.01 -6.73
N GLU A 18 1.59 0.98 -7.87
CA GLU A 18 0.96 -0.21 -8.46
C GLU A 18 0.15 -1.06 -7.44
N PRO A 19 -0.95 -0.52 -6.87
CA PRO A 19 -1.75 -1.21 -5.86
C PRO A 19 -2.25 -2.60 -6.30
N ALA A 20 -2.57 -2.78 -7.58
CA ALA A 20 -2.94 -4.08 -8.13
C ALA A 20 -1.83 -5.13 -7.92
N ALA A 21 -0.54 -4.75 -8.05
CA ALA A 21 0.59 -5.66 -7.83
C ALA A 21 0.70 -6.06 -6.36
N VAL A 22 0.34 -5.15 -5.45
CA VAL A 22 0.32 -5.42 -4.00
C VAL A 22 -0.73 -6.49 -3.67
N VAL A 23 -1.91 -6.41 -4.28
CA VAL A 23 -2.99 -7.41 -4.11
C VAL A 23 -2.60 -8.76 -4.70
N GLU A 24 -2.01 -8.76 -5.90
CA GLU A 24 -1.57 -9.97 -6.60
C GLU A 24 -0.38 -10.66 -5.92
N GLY A 25 0.39 -9.94 -5.11
CA GLY A 25 1.61 -10.42 -4.44
C GLY A 25 1.42 -11.47 -3.33
N GLY A 26 0.22 -12.03 -3.17
CA GLY A 26 -0.04 -13.22 -2.36
C GLY A 26 -1.38 -13.21 -1.62
N ALA A 27 -1.67 -14.28 -0.88
CA ALA A 27 -2.96 -14.51 -0.21
C ALA A 27 -3.41 -13.40 0.76
N ARG A 28 -2.48 -12.56 1.25
CA ARG A 28 -2.78 -11.41 2.13
C ARG A 28 -2.56 -10.07 1.44
N GLY A 29 -2.56 -10.02 0.11
CA GLY A 29 -2.29 -8.81 -0.68
C GLY A 29 -3.27 -7.68 -0.38
N ALA A 30 -4.58 -7.97 -0.32
CA ALA A 30 -5.60 -7.00 0.07
C ALA A 30 -5.37 -6.43 1.48
N HIS A 31 -5.00 -7.29 2.44
CA HIS A 31 -4.66 -6.86 3.79
C HIS A 31 -3.40 -5.97 3.81
N ARG A 32 -2.37 -6.32 3.02
CA ARG A 32 -1.17 -5.50 2.89
C ARG A 32 -1.47 -4.13 2.28
N LEU A 33 -2.32 -4.08 1.27
CA LEU A 33 -2.74 -2.83 0.65
C LEU A 33 -3.55 -1.98 1.63
N TYR A 34 -4.48 -2.57 2.38
CA TYR A 34 -5.17 -1.88 3.47
C TYR A 34 -4.19 -1.22 4.44
N VAL A 35 -3.19 -1.99 4.92
CA VAL A 35 -2.16 -1.44 5.82
C VAL A 35 -1.46 -0.25 5.18
N VAL A 36 -1.02 -0.33 3.91
CA VAL A 36 -0.37 0.77 3.18
C VAL A 36 -1.26 2.01 3.13
N LEU A 37 -2.53 1.85 2.74
CA LEU A 37 -3.48 2.95 2.59
C LEU A 37 -3.76 3.66 3.93
N THR A 38 -3.69 2.93 5.04
CA THR A 38 -3.94 3.49 6.38
C THR A 38 -2.69 3.98 7.11
N ARG A 39 -1.48 3.92 6.52
CA ARG A 39 -0.25 4.45 7.17
C ARG A 39 -0.08 5.96 7.00
N ALA A 40 -0.78 6.56 6.04
CA ALA A 40 -0.69 7.98 5.75
C ALA A 40 -1.42 8.78 6.84
N VAL A 41 -0.69 9.65 7.53
CA VAL A 41 -1.29 10.57 8.51
C VAL A 41 -1.71 11.88 7.85
N SER A 42 -0.88 12.43 6.96
CA SER A 42 -1.13 13.73 6.34
C SER A 42 -1.41 13.66 4.84
N ARG A 43 -0.76 12.73 4.11
CA ARG A 43 -0.96 12.62 2.66
C ARG A 43 -0.74 11.20 2.13
N LEU A 44 -1.58 10.81 1.16
CA LEU A 44 -1.46 9.59 0.37
C LEU A 44 -1.52 9.96 -1.11
N ASP A 45 -0.47 9.60 -1.86
CA ASP A 45 -0.52 9.62 -3.33
C ASP A 45 -0.53 8.18 -3.85
N VAL A 46 -1.37 7.92 -4.84
CA VAL A 46 -1.48 6.61 -5.49
C VAL A 46 -1.02 6.74 -6.94
N VAL A 47 -0.03 5.96 -7.31
CA VAL A 47 0.53 5.94 -8.66
C VAL A 47 0.28 4.57 -9.26
N HIS A 48 -0.48 4.54 -10.37
CA HIS A 48 -0.85 3.29 -11.01
C HIS A 48 -1.04 3.47 -12.52
N ALA A 49 -0.54 2.52 -13.30
CA ALA A 49 -0.83 2.38 -14.72
C ALA A 49 -2.00 1.42 -14.98
N ARG A 50 -2.18 0.42 -14.10
CA ARG A 50 -3.29 -0.53 -14.16
C ARG A 50 -4.50 -0.02 -13.37
N PRO A 51 -5.72 -0.50 -13.66
CA PRO A 51 -6.89 -0.17 -12.84
C PRO A 51 -6.65 -0.45 -11.36
N LEU A 52 -7.23 0.37 -10.50
CA LEU A 52 -7.20 0.14 -9.06
C LEU A 52 -8.03 -1.12 -8.71
N PRO A 53 -7.61 -1.91 -7.72
CA PRO A 53 -8.27 -3.16 -7.35
C PRO A 53 -9.48 -2.93 -6.41
N PHE A 54 -10.14 -1.78 -6.53
CA PHE A 54 -11.33 -1.42 -5.78
C PHE A 54 -12.32 -0.82 -6.78
N ASP A 55 -13.50 -1.44 -6.89
CA ASP A 55 -14.63 -0.96 -7.69
C ASP A 55 -15.41 0.13 -6.94
#